data_AF-A0A9P7J4P3-F1
#
_entry.id   AF-A0A9P7J4P3-F1
#
_cell.length_a   1.000
_cell.length_b   1.000
_cell.length_c   1.000
_cell.angle_alpha   90.00
_cell.angle_beta   90.00
_cell.angle_gamma   90.00
#
_symmetry.space_group_name_H-M   'P 1'
#
loop_
_entity.id
_entity.type
_entity.pdbx_description
1 polymer ?
#
loop_
_entity_poly.entity_id
_entity_poly.type
_entity_poly.pdbx_seq_one_letter_code
_entity_poly.pdbx_strand_id
1 'polypeptide(L)'
;MAPLTIFVASYTDSIYTLSFDPVPSTGSPTLNLLARTIVGHHPSWITSHPSDKSLIYTGLEQADGEVAAIKYGRGGTVEEGEVVARAKSGGADPCSLLVAEDELIIGNYSSGTIATLPISTSAPYILSPHPWTLSMPFEHVGRNKTRQSSSHPHQIIFNPLNQTEKELLIPDLGTDKVWRLTKRNDDKWSIRGHIDFEAGGGPRHVAARGNTLYTLLELTSKLAVHIFPPLPAPPTPLTSLFTLSALPIPDNMLAAEILLPEPNASFPETFIYTSNRNDPHSEGDTIAIFSLTAGEGQPELVNEVRTGLIHVRGMAFGGDEDKYLVVGGVEGGGVKVFERIDGGKGLQEIAKLGEDVVGRPTGFLWH
;
A
#
# COMPACT_ATOMS: atom_id res chain seq x y z
N MET A 1 -2.25 -13.15 25.24
CA MET A 1 -1.94 -13.32 23.80
C MET A 1 -0.44 -13.08 23.66
N ALA A 2 0.24 -13.72 22.71
CA ALA A 2 1.63 -13.33 22.45
C ALA A 2 1.64 -11.94 21.77
N PRO A 3 2.66 -11.09 22.02
CA PRO A 3 2.81 -9.85 21.28
C PRO A 3 2.88 -10.09 19.76
N LEU A 4 2.26 -9.20 19.00
CA LEU A 4 2.27 -9.22 17.54
C LEU A 4 3.51 -8.50 17.01
N THR A 5 4.10 -9.00 15.93
CA THR A 5 5.26 -8.35 15.31
C THR A 5 4.82 -7.48 14.15
N ILE A 6 5.40 -6.29 14.01
CA ILE A 6 5.13 -5.37 12.91
C ILE A 6 6.46 -4.94 12.30
N PHE A 7 6.64 -5.22 11.02
CA PHE A 7 7.73 -4.65 10.23
C PHE A 7 7.29 -3.34 9.60
N VAL A 8 8.16 -2.32 9.64
CA VAL A 8 7.85 -0.96 9.19
C VAL A 8 8.85 -0.51 8.14
N ALA A 9 8.36 -0.33 6.92
CA ALA A 9 9.06 0.36 5.85
C ALA A 9 9.18 1.86 6.16
N SER A 10 10.22 2.52 5.65
CA SER A 10 10.46 3.92 5.96
C SER A 10 11.22 4.70 4.89
N TYR A 11 11.21 6.02 5.02
CA TYR A 11 12.11 6.93 4.33
C TYR A 11 13.38 7.27 5.14
N THR A 12 13.84 6.33 5.96
CA THR A 12 15.18 6.38 6.56
C THR A 12 16.11 5.43 5.80
N ASP A 13 17.10 4.84 6.47
CA ASP A 13 17.95 3.79 5.93
C ASP A 13 17.52 2.37 6.34
N SER A 14 16.42 2.24 7.09
CA SER A 14 16.11 1.05 7.88
C SER A 14 14.68 0.54 7.72
N ILE A 15 14.52 -0.77 7.85
CA ILE A 15 13.26 -1.41 8.23
C ILE A 15 13.25 -1.55 9.75
N TYR A 16 12.16 -1.14 10.40
CA TYR A 16 12.01 -1.27 11.85
C TYR A 16 11.19 -2.51 12.19
N THR A 17 11.56 -3.18 13.28
CA THR A 17 10.76 -4.28 13.84
C THR A 17 10.16 -3.82 15.16
N LEU A 18 8.83 -3.83 15.25
CA LEU A 18 8.08 -3.44 16.44
C LEU A 18 7.39 -4.65 17.07
N SER A 19 7.25 -4.60 18.40
CA SER A 19 6.38 -5.49 19.16
C SER A 19 5.17 -4.72 19.64
N PHE A 20 3.98 -5.21 19.29
CA PHE A 20 2.71 -4.70 19.76
C PHE A 20 2.06 -5.71 20.71
N ASP A 21 1.91 -5.35 21.98
CA ASP A 21 1.18 -6.15 22.96
C ASP A 21 -0.18 -5.50 23.24
N PRO A 22 -1.29 -6.03 22.67
CA PRO A 22 -2.62 -5.49 22.90
C PRO A 22 -3.18 -5.79 24.29
N VAL A 23 -2.67 -6.81 25.00
CA VAL A 23 -3.20 -7.25 26.30
C VAL A 23 -2.03 -7.68 27.20
N PRO A 24 -1.19 -6.73 27.65
CA PRO A 24 -0.06 -7.05 28.51
C PRO A 24 -0.53 -7.56 29.87
N SER A 25 0.35 -8.27 30.57
CA SER A 25 0.07 -8.81 31.91
C SER A 25 -0.24 -7.72 32.96
N THR A 26 0.24 -6.49 32.72
CA THR A 26 -0.03 -5.31 33.54
C THR A 26 -0.06 -4.07 32.66
N GLY A 27 -1.03 -3.18 32.89
CA GLY A 27 -1.09 -1.86 32.25
C GLY A 27 -1.93 -1.79 30.97
N SER A 28 -1.66 -0.75 30.18
CA SER A 28 -2.33 -0.46 28.90
C SER A 28 -1.56 -1.10 27.72
N PRO A 29 -2.17 -1.25 26.53
CA PRO A 29 -1.50 -1.77 25.34
C PRO A 29 -0.16 -1.06 25.06
N THR A 30 0.83 -1.82 24.59
CA THR A 30 2.20 -1.29 24.38
C THR A 30 2.66 -1.49 22.95
N LEU A 31 3.44 -0.54 22.45
CA LEU A 31 4.16 -0.63 21.18
C LEU A 31 5.62 -0.30 21.46
N ASN A 32 6.52 -1.24 21.15
CA ASN A 32 7.94 -1.14 21.46
C ASN A 32 8.80 -1.40 20.23
N LEU A 33 9.90 -0.66 20.09
CA LEU A 33 10.92 -0.97 19.09
C LEU A 33 11.76 -2.16 19.56
N LEU A 34 11.86 -3.20 18.74
CA LEU A 34 12.72 -4.35 18.99
C LEU A 34 14.07 -4.21 18.28
N ALA A 35 14.06 -3.90 16.99
CA ALA A 35 15.28 -3.84 16.18
C ALA A 35 15.15 -2.85 15.02
N ARG A 36 16.31 -2.52 14.44
CA ARG A 36 16.46 -1.73 13.22
C ARG A 36 17.37 -2.48 12.26
N THR A 37 16.83 -2.95 11.15
CA THR A 37 17.61 -3.60 10.10
C THR A 37 18.00 -2.52 9.08
N ILE A 38 19.30 -2.23 8.97
CA ILE A 38 19.82 -1.27 7.99
C ILE A 38 19.77 -1.90 6.59
N VAL A 39 19.03 -1.29 5.68
CA VAL A 39 18.83 -1.76 4.29
C VAL A 39 19.42 -0.79 3.28
N GLY A 40 19.57 0.49 3.59
CA GLY A 40 20.04 1.52 2.66
C GLY A 40 18.95 2.50 2.30
N HIS A 41 19.13 3.29 1.24
CA HIS A 41 18.32 4.48 0.98
C HIS A 41 16.81 4.20 0.80
N HIS A 42 15.99 4.67 1.75
CA HIS A 42 14.54 4.70 1.67
C HIS A 42 13.87 3.35 1.32
N PRO A 43 13.95 2.33 2.21
CA PRO A 43 13.24 1.07 2.04
C PRO A 43 11.74 1.29 2.29
N SER A 44 11.05 1.82 1.28
CA SER A 44 9.77 2.53 1.44
C SER A 44 8.53 1.66 1.28
N TRP A 45 8.69 0.44 0.75
CA TRP A 45 7.65 -0.55 0.55
C TRP A 45 8.05 -1.87 1.19
N ILE A 46 7.11 -2.65 1.71
CA ILE A 46 7.40 -3.93 2.33
C ILE A 46 6.32 -4.96 1.98
N THR A 47 6.74 -6.17 1.63
CA THR A 47 5.83 -7.28 1.34
C THR A 47 6.51 -8.63 1.59
N SER A 48 5.75 -9.63 2.02
CA SER A 48 6.24 -10.99 2.30
C SER A 48 6.14 -11.90 1.08
N HIS A 49 7.03 -12.89 0.96
CA HIS A 49 6.79 -14.04 0.11
C HIS A 49 5.49 -14.77 0.51
N PRO A 50 4.65 -15.24 -0.43
CA PRO A 50 3.39 -15.90 -0.11
C PRO A 50 3.59 -17.19 0.71
N SER A 51 4.54 -18.04 0.31
CA SER A 51 4.83 -19.32 0.98
C SER A 51 5.87 -19.26 2.12
N ASP A 52 6.53 -18.12 2.32
CA ASP A 52 7.59 -17.94 3.33
C ASP A 52 7.52 -16.55 3.95
N LYS A 53 6.73 -16.42 5.02
CA LYS A 53 6.49 -15.14 5.71
C LYS A 53 7.72 -14.54 6.38
N SER A 54 8.81 -15.31 6.52
CA SER A 54 10.07 -14.79 7.05
C SER A 54 10.96 -14.16 5.97
N LEU A 55 10.63 -14.36 4.69
CA LEU A 55 11.30 -13.72 3.56
C LEU A 55 10.45 -12.54 3.09
N ILE A 56 11.00 -11.33 3.21
CA ILE A 56 10.35 -10.10 2.77
C ILE A 56 11.15 -9.42 1.67
N TYR A 57 10.48 -8.59 0.89
CA TYR A 57 11.07 -7.76 -0.15
C TYR A 57 10.73 -6.29 0.08
N THR A 58 11.69 -5.41 -0.19
CA THR A 58 11.54 -3.96 -0.10
C THR A 58 12.10 -3.25 -1.32
N GLY A 59 11.43 -2.18 -1.74
CA GLY A 59 11.92 -1.25 -2.76
C GLY A 59 12.73 -0.15 -2.10
N LEU A 60 13.86 0.22 -2.70
CA LEU A 60 14.71 1.33 -2.28
C LEU A 60 14.44 2.50 -3.23
N GLU A 61 13.66 3.49 -2.76
CA GLU A 61 13.20 4.63 -3.56
C GLU A 61 14.36 5.60 -3.84
N GLN A 62 15.09 5.34 -4.92
CA GLN A 62 16.19 6.16 -5.42
C GLN A 62 16.22 6.17 -6.96
N ALA A 63 16.96 7.12 -7.53
CA ALA A 63 17.09 7.29 -8.98
C ALA A 63 17.62 6.03 -9.69
N ASP A 64 18.68 5.42 -9.15
CA ASP A 64 19.15 4.09 -9.57
C ASP A 64 18.46 3.01 -8.72
N GLY A 65 17.15 2.86 -8.91
CA GLY A 65 16.29 2.08 -8.00
C GLY A 65 16.76 0.65 -7.77
N GLU A 66 16.65 0.18 -6.52
CA GLU A 66 17.02 -1.18 -6.12
C GLU A 66 15.86 -1.90 -5.41
N VAL A 67 15.94 -3.22 -5.38
CA VAL A 67 15.14 -4.06 -4.49
C VAL A 67 16.07 -4.89 -3.60
N ALA A 68 15.65 -5.12 -2.36
CA ALA A 68 16.36 -5.97 -1.41
C ALA A 68 15.43 -7.07 -0.88
N ALA A 69 15.98 -8.28 -0.74
CA ALA A 69 15.34 -9.38 -0.01
C ALA A 69 15.93 -9.47 1.40
N ILE A 70 15.07 -9.59 2.41
CA ILE A 70 15.45 -9.64 3.82
C ILE A 70 14.85 -10.92 4.42
N LYS A 71 15.67 -11.68 5.14
CA LYS A 71 15.27 -12.92 5.80
C LYS A 71 15.31 -12.74 7.31
N TYR A 72 14.19 -13.00 7.97
CA TYR A 72 14.05 -13.00 9.43
C TYR A 72 14.18 -14.42 10.00
N GLY A 73 14.53 -14.53 11.29
CA GLY A 73 14.63 -15.81 11.98
C GLY A 73 15.94 -16.59 11.75
N ARG A 74 16.84 -16.09 10.89
CA ARG A 74 18.15 -16.74 10.68
C ARG A 74 19.03 -16.50 11.90
N GLY A 75 19.41 -17.58 12.59
CA GLY A 75 20.17 -17.49 13.85
C GLY A 75 19.30 -17.48 15.11
N GLY A 76 17.97 -17.65 15.00
CA GLY A 76 17.07 -17.87 16.13
C GLY A 76 16.41 -16.62 16.70
N THR A 77 16.69 -15.42 16.19
CA THR A 77 15.99 -14.18 16.53
C THR A 77 15.07 -13.77 15.39
N VAL A 78 13.80 -13.46 15.71
CA VAL A 78 12.82 -12.93 14.74
C VAL A 78 12.86 -11.40 14.66
N GLU A 79 13.68 -10.76 15.48
CA GLU A 79 13.65 -9.32 15.69
C GLU A 79 14.43 -8.57 14.60
N GLU A 80 15.63 -9.04 14.27
CA GLU A 80 16.51 -8.40 13.28
C GLU A 80 16.58 -9.24 12.00
N GLY A 81 16.27 -8.61 10.87
CA GLY A 81 16.37 -9.24 9.55
C GLY A 81 17.78 -9.17 8.98
N GLU A 82 18.14 -10.14 8.15
CA GLU A 82 19.38 -10.14 7.36
C GLU A 82 19.06 -9.81 5.90
N VAL A 83 19.75 -8.83 5.31
CA VAL A 83 19.68 -8.59 3.86
C VAL A 83 20.38 -9.74 3.13
N VAL A 84 19.63 -10.57 2.43
CA VAL A 84 20.13 -11.81 1.80
C VAL A 84 20.32 -11.70 0.29
N ALA A 85 19.69 -10.73 -0.37
CA ALA A 85 19.88 -10.47 -1.80
C ALA A 85 19.55 -9.02 -2.17
N ARG A 86 20.12 -8.56 -3.29
CA ARG A 86 19.81 -7.28 -3.92
C ARG A 86 19.80 -7.42 -5.44
N ALA A 87 19.00 -6.57 -6.09
CA ALA A 87 19.01 -6.42 -7.53
C ALA A 87 18.58 -5.01 -7.94
N LYS A 88 18.89 -4.64 -9.18
CA LYS A 88 18.33 -3.43 -9.78
C LYS A 88 16.83 -3.60 -9.96
N SER A 89 16.08 -2.55 -9.66
CA SER A 89 14.61 -2.51 -9.82
C SER A 89 14.15 -2.45 -11.27
N GLY A 90 15.04 -2.09 -12.20
CA GLY A 90 14.72 -1.88 -13.61
C GLY A 90 14.17 -0.49 -13.94
N GLY A 91 14.12 0.41 -12.96
CA GLY A 91 13.71 1.80 -13.14
C GLY A 91 14.12 2.71 -11.97
N ALA A 92 13.48 3.87 -11.88
CA ALA A 92 13.72 4.86 -10.83
C ALA A 92 12.57 4.87 -9.82
N ASP A 93 12.92 5.01 -8.54
CA ASP A 93 12.01 5.11 -7.41
C ASP A 93 10.98 3.96 -7.34
N PRO A 94 11.42 2.70 -7.10
CA PRO A 94 10.54 1.54 -6.93
C PRO A 94 9.66 1.72 -5.69
N CYS A 95 8.39 2.07 -5.89
CA CYS A 95 7.47 2.46 -4.83
C CYS A 95 6.45 1.38 -4.47
N SER A 96 6.36 0.30 -5.26
CA SER A 96 5.46 -0.82 -5.04
C SER A 96 6.05 -2.13 -5.54
N LEU A 97 5.90 -3.18 -4.72
CA LEU A 97 6.32 -4.54 -5.02
C LEU A 97 5.15 -5.52 -4.83
N LEU A 98 5.00 -6.43 -5.78
CA LEU A 98 4.12 -7.59 -5.70
C LEU A 98 4.98 -8.86 -5.81
N VAL A 99 4.80 -9.77 -4.86
CA VAL A 99 5.56 -11.03 -4.79
C VAL A 99 4.62 -12.19 -5.09
N ALA A 100 4.85 -12.85 -6.22
CA ALA A 100 4.27 -14.16 -6.54
C ALA A 100 5.20 -15.28 -6.02
N GLU A 101 4.88 -16.54 -6.28
CA GLU A 101 5.67 -17.69 -5.80
C GLU A 101 7.09 -17.74 -6.40
N ASP A 102 7.28 -17.31 -7.64
CA ASP A 102 8.56 -17.37 -8.36
C ASP A 102 8.93 -16.07 -9.10
N GLU A 103 8.11 -15.02 -8.98
CA GLU A 103 8.29 -13.74 -9.66
C GLU A 103 8.07 -12.56 -8.70
N LEU A 104 9.04 -11.64 -8.66
CA LEU A 104 8.90 -10.32 -8.06
C LEU A 104 8.55 -9.32 -9.17
N ILE A 105 7.43 -8.61 -9.01
CA ILE A 105 6.95 -7.59 -9.94
C ILE A 105 7.08 -6.21 -9.27
N ILE A 106 7.64 -5.26 -10.00
CA ILE A 106 8.17 -3.99 -9.46
C ILE A 106 7.55 -2.81 -10.21
N GLY A 107 6.98 -1.86 -9.47
CA GLY A 107 6.50 -0.57 -10.00
C GLY A 107 7.50 0.55 -9.73
N ASN A 108 8.11 1.07 -10.79
CA ASN A 108 9.07 2.17 -10.72
C ASN A 108 8.36 3.49 -11.03
N TYR A 109 8.15 4.31 -9.98
CA TYR A 109 7.30 5.50 -10.03
C TYR A 109 7.86 6.54 -11.00
N SER A 110 9.12 6.94 -10.83
CA SER A 110 9.65 8.11 -11.55
C SER A 110 10.04 7.81 -13.00
N SER A 111 10.35 6.55 -13.32
CA SER A 111 10.70 6.15 -14.69
C SER A 111 9.50 5.69 -15.53
N GLY A 112 8.32 5.51 -14.93
CA GLY A 112 7.15 5.01 -15.66
C GLY A 112 7.32 3.57 -16.15
N THR A 113 7.92 2.69 -15.33
CA THR A 113 8.32 1.34 -15.78
C THR A 113 7.83 0.26 -14.83
N ILE A 114 7.31 -0.82 -15.38
CA ILE A 114 7.10 -2.09 -14.66
C ILE A 114 8.28 -2.99 -14.93
N ALA A 115 8.74 -3.74 -13.93
CA ALA A 115 9.81 -4.70 -14.08
C ALA A 115 9.50 -6.02 -13.40
N THR A 116 10.13 -7.11 -13.84
CA THR A 116 10.05 -8.40 -13.15
C THR A 116 11.42 -9.05 -12.95
N LEU A 117 11.55 -9.75 -11.83
CA LEU A 117 12.73 -10.54 -11.46
C LEU A 117 12.28 -11.94 -11.02
N PRO A 118 12.94 -13.01 -11.51
CA PRO A 118 12.74 -14.35 -10.96
C PRO A 118 13.29 -14.43 -9.54
N ILE A 119 12.54 -15.03 -8.63
CA ILE A 119 12.89 -15.16 -7.20
C ILE A 119 12.79 -16.60 -6.70
N SER A 120 13.31 -16.85 -5.50
CA SER A 120 13.20 -18.14 -4.81
C SER A 120 13.17 -17.95 -3.30
N THR A 121 12.59 -18.91 -2.58
CA THR A 121 12.64 -18.98 -1.11
C THR A 121 13.99 -19.48 -0.59
N SER A 122 14.91 -19.88 -1.48
CA SER A 122 16.27 -20.31 -1.16
C SER A 122 17.31 -19.45 -1.86
N ALA A 123 18.52 -19.42 -1.30
CA ALA A 123 19.65 -18.72 -1.91
C ALA A 123 19.82 -19.14 -3.39
N PRO A 124 20.01 -18.18 -4.32
CA PRO A 124 20.37 -16.78 -4.08
C PRO A 124 19.19 -15.81 -3.87
N TYR A 125 17.95 -16.28 -3.69
CA TYR A 125 16.70 -15.53 -3.44
C TYR A 125 16.21 -14.61 -4.57
N ILE A 126 17.13 -13.94 -5.26
CA ILE A 126 16.89 -13.23 -6.52
C ILE A 126 17.75 -13.90 -7.58
N LEU A 127 17.13 -14.50 -8.59
CA LEU A 127 17.77 -15.44 -9.51
C LEU A 127 18.41 -14.77 -10.73
N SER A 128 18.13 -13.48 -10.96
CA SER A 128 18.72 -12.67 -12.03
C SER A 128 19.07 -11.28 -11.52
N PRO A 129 20.24 -10.71 -11.87
CA PRO A 129 20.53 -9.30 -11.60
C PRO A 129 19.92 -8.36 -12.66
N HIS A 130 19.39 -8.89 -13.75
CA HIS A 130 18.81 -8.13 -14.86
C HIS A 130 17.29 -8.32 -14.90
N PRO A 131 16.51 -7.31 -14.52
CA PRO A 131 15.06 -7.37 -14.64
C PRO A 131 14.61 -7.33 -16.09
N TRP A 132 13.52 -8.01 -16.41
CA TRP A 132 12.73 -7.71 -17.60
C TRP A 132 11.93 -6.43 -17.32
N THR A 133 11.79 -5.54 -18.32
CA THR A 133 11.10 -4.25 -18.15
C THR A 133 10.07 -3.99 -19.23
N LEU A 134 9.03 -3.24 -18.85
CA LEU A 134 8.00 -2.69 -19.72
C LEU A 134 7.78 -1.21 -19.37
N SER A 135 8.09 -0.32 -20.32
CA SER A 135 7.74 1.09 -20.20
C SER A 135 6.23 1.28 -20.37
N MET A 136 5.63 2.00 -19.44
CA MET A 136 4.21 2.31 -19.48
C MET A 136 3.93 3.42 -20.49
N PRO A 137 2.83 3.33 -21.27
CA PRO A 137 2.49 4.35 -22.26
C PRO A 137 2.29 5.72 -21.62
N PHE A 138 2.80 6.76 -22.26
CA PHE A 138 2.58 8.15 -21.88
C PHE A 138 2.47 9.00 -23.15
N GLU A 139 1.29 9.55 -23.39
CA GLU A 139 0.99 10.26 -24.65
C GLU A 139 1.07 11.77 -24.48
N HIS A 140 0.54 12.30 -23.37
CA HIS A 140 0.38 13.73 -23.14
C HIS A 140 0.57 14.08 -21.66
N VAL A 141 1.05 15.31 -21.41
CA VAL A 141 1.12 15.88 -20.06
C VAL A 141 -0.27 16.02 -19.47
N GLY A 142 -0.45 15.49 -18.26
CA GLY A 142 -1.71 15.54 -17.52
C GLY A 142 -2.04 16.93 -16.97
N ARG A 143 -3.21 17.03 -16.31
CA ARG A 143 -3.73 18.30 -15.78
C ARG A 143 -2.79 18.89 -14.72
N ASN A 144 -2.26 18.05 -13.84
CA ASN A 144 -1.28 18.46 -12.84
C ASN A 144 0.13 18.42 -13.45
N LYS A 145 0.59 19.55 -13.99
CA LYS A 145 1.85 19.63 -14.75
C LYS A 145 3.10 19.24 -13.97
N THR A 146 3.08 19.27 -12.63
CA THR A 146 4.22 18.91 -11.80
C THR A 146 4.19 17.44 -11.37
N ARG A 147 3.00 16.83 -11.31
CA ARG A 147 2.80 15.44 -10.87
C ARG A 147 2.45 14.47 -12.01
N GLN A 148 2.13 14.98 -13.20
CA GLN A 148 1.67 14.20 -14.36
C GLN A 148 2.43 14.60 -15.64
N SER A 149 3.74 14.80 -15.52
CA SER A 149 4.64 15.11 -16.66
C SER A 149 5.18 13.85 -17.36
N SER A 150 4.97 12.67 -16.76
CA SER A 150 5.28 11.34 -17.30
C SER A 150 4.33 10.30 -16.67
N SER A 151 4.43 9.03 -17.08
CA SER A 151 3.77 7.92 -16.40
C SER A 151 4.41 7.66 -15.02
N HIS A 152 3.56 7.31 -14.05
CA HIS A 152 3.90 7.06 -12.65
C HIS A 152 3.09 5.89 -12.08
N PRO A 153 3.42 4.62 -12.44
CA PRO A 153 2.77 3.46 -11.86
C PRO A 153 3.03 3.42 -10.35
N HIS A 154 1.98 3.44 -9.55
CA HIS A 154 2.10 3.60 -8.10
C HIS A 154 1.77 2.31 -7.33
N GLN A 155 0.98 1.40 -7.91
CA GLN A 155 0.71 0.10 -7.31
C GLN A 155 0.85 -1.01 -8.34
N ILE A 156 1.42 -2.14 -7.91
CA ILE A 156 1.35 -3.41 -8.61
C ILE A 156 0.47 -4.34 -7.78
N ILE A 157 -0.63 -4.82 -8.35
CA ILE A 157 -1.49 -5.78 -7.64
C ILE A 157 -2.10 -6.76 -8.64
N PHE A 158 -2.21 -8.03 -8.25
CA PHE A 158 -3.08 -8.95 -8.97
C PHE A 158 -4.52 -8.44 -8.90
N ASN A 159 -5.29 -8.64 -9.97
CA ASN A 159 -6.70 -8.31 -9.99
C ASN A 159 -7.39 -8.93 -8.76
N PRO A 160 -7.83 -8.13 -7.76
CA PRO A 160 -8.32 -8.69 -6.50
C PRO A 160 -9.67 -9.42 -6.66
N LEU A 161 -10.36 -9.22 -7.78
CA LEU A 161 -11.59 -9.94 -8.14
C LEU A 161 -11.32 -11.28 -8.83
N ASN A 162 -10.06 -11.60 -9.15
CA ASN A 162 -9.66 -12.83 -9.81
C ASN A 162 -8.60 -13.57 -9.00
N GLN A 163 -8.97 -14.74 -8.48
CA GLN A 163 -8.09 -15.58 -7.65
C GLN A 163 -6.98 -16.30 -8.43
N THR A 164 -6.86 -16.10 -9.74
CA THR A 164 -5.94 -16.90 -10.58
C THR A 164 -4.58 -16.26 -10.86
N GLU A 165 -4.26 -15.08 -10.31
CA GLU A 165 -2.99 -14.36 -10.56
C GLU A 165 -2.68 -14.10 -12.05
N LYS A 166 -3.72 -14.07 -12.90
CA LYS A 166 -3.58 -13.97 -14.38
C LYS A 166 -3.63 -12.55 -14.93
N GLU A 167 -4.04 -11.59 -14.10
CA GLU A 167 -4.24 -10.21 -14.49
C GLU A 167 -3.65 -9.29 -13.43
N LEU A 168 -2.87 -8.30 -13.85
CA LEU A 168 -2.39 -7.22 -13.00
C LEU A 168 -3.18 -5.95 -13.24
N LEU A 169 -3.42 -5.20 -12.17
CA LEU A 169 -3.90 -3.83 -12.20
C LEU A 169 -2.77 -2.90 -11.79
N ILE A 170 -2.52 -1.88 -12.62
CA ILE A 170 -1.45 -0.91 -12.41
C ILE A 170 -2.07 0.50 -12.41
N PRO A 171 -2.50 1.01 -11.25
CA PRO A 171 -2.84 2.42 -11.11
C PRO A 171 -1.62 3.29 -11.43
N ASP A 172 -1.81 4.22 -12.34
CA ASP A 172 -0.78 5.10 -12.86
C ASP A 172 -1.23 6.55 -12.68
N LEU A 173 -0.59 7.20 -11.72
CA LEU A 173 -0.89 8.56 -11.30
C LEU A 173 -0.70 9.56 -12.46
N GLY A 174 0.30 9.30 -13.30
CA GLY A 174 0.72 10.21 -14.36
C GLY A 174 -0.20 10.24 -15.56
N THR A 175 -0.92 9.13 -15.83
CA THR A 175 -1.71 8.94 -17.06
C THR A 175 -3.22 8.95 -16.82
N ASP A 176 -3.66 9.16 -15.58
CA ASP A 176 -5.05 9.06 -15.15
C ASP A 176 -5.69 7.72 -15.54
N LYS A 177 -4.92 6.62 -15.42
CA LYS A 177 -5.34 5.27 -15.80
C LYS A 177 -5.06 4.23 -14.74
N VAL A 178 -5.85 3.17 -14.75
CA VAL A 178 -5.45 1.87 -14.20
C VAL A 178 -5.24 0.93 -15.38
N TRP A 179 -4.00 0.56 -15.65
CA TRP A 179 -3.67 -0.37 -16.73
C TRP A 179 -3.97 -1.82 -16.32
N ARG A 180 -4.44 -2.62 -17.29
CA ARG A 180 -4.74 -4.05 -17.12
C ARG A 180 -3.72 -4.84 -17.94
N LEU A 181 -2.95 -5.70 -17.30
CA LEU A 181 -1.90 -6.49 -17.95
C LEU A 181 -2.17 -7.99 -17.78
N THR A 182 -1.87 -8.77 -18.82
CA THR A 182 -1.79 -10.23 -18.73
C THR A 182 -0.48 -10.73 -19.33
N LYS A 183 -0.04 -11.91 -18.94
CA LYS A 183 1.08 -12.59 -19.60
C LYS A 183 0.73 -12.99 -21.04
N ARG A 184 1.72 -12.93 -21.93
CA ARG A 184 1.66 -13.48 -23.30
C ARG A 184 2.15 -14.93 -23.32
N ASN A 185 2.19 -15.55 -24.50
CA ASN A 185 2.74 -16.89 -24.69
C ASN A 185 4.25 -17.00 -24.36
N ASP A 186 4.98 -15.87 -24.32
CA ASP A 186 6.39 -15.81 -23.91
C ASP A 186 6.58 -15.48 -22.42
N ASP A 187 5.52 -15.67 -21.61
CA ASP A 187 5.45 -15.40 -20.16
C ASP A 187 5.69 -13.93 -19.74
N LYS A 188 5.77 -13.01 -20.70
CA LYS A 188 5.97 -11.58 -20.40
C LYS A 188 4.64 -10.86 -20.22
N TRP A 189 4.59 -9.96 -19.25
CA TRP A 189 3.45 -9.08 -19.03
C TRP A 189 3.24 -8.13 -20.20
N SER A 190 1.99 -7.82 -20.50
CA SER A 190 1.64 -6.94 -21.60
C SER A 190 0.26 -6.33 -21.41
N ILE A 191 0.10 -5.08 -21.83
CA ILE A 191 -1.15 -4.34 -21.68
C ILE A 191 -2.25 -4.99 -22.52
N ARG A 192 -3.43 -5.13 -21.92
CA ARG A 192 -4.65 -5.68 -22.54
C ARG A 192 -5.85 -4.74 -22.46
N GLY A 193 -5.79 -3.74 -21.59
CA GLY A 193 -6.83 -2.74 -21.44
C GLY A 193 -6.44 -1.72 -20.39
N HIS A 194 -7.34 -0.80 -20.11
CA HIS A 194 -7.22 0.16 -19.03
C HIS A 194 -8.60 0.61 -18.56
N ILE A 195 -8.60 1.33 -17.45
CA ILE A 195 -9.71 2.13 -16.94
C ILE A 195 -9.26 3.58 -17.02
N ASP A 196 -10.08 4.46 -17.60
CA ASP A 196 -9.84 5.90 -17.60
C ASP A 196 -10.48 6.57 -16.39
N PHE A 197 -9.80 7.57 -15.85
CA PHE A 197 -10.28 8.40 -14.75
C PHE A 197 -10.38 9.87 -15.15
N GLU A 198 -10.94 10.69 -14.25
CA GLU A 198 -11.01 12.13 -14.47
C GLU A 198 -9.61 12.74 -14.62
N ALA A 199 -9.49 13.72 -15.53
CA ALA A 199 -8.21 14.37 -15.81
C ALA A 199 -7.69 15.09 -14.56
N GLY A 200 -6.48 14.74 -14.13
CA GLY A 200 -5.88 15.22 -12.90
C GLY A 200 -6.26 14.40 -11.66
N GLY A 201 -6.94 13.26 -11.80
CA GLY A 201 -7.32 12.39 -10.70
C GLY A 201 -6.12 11.71 -10.03
N GLY A 202 -5.21 11.18 -10.83
CA GLY A 202 -4.02 10.46 -10.40
C GLY A 202 -4.32 9.19 -9.60
N PRO A 203 -4.76 8.09 -10.25
CA PRO A 203 -4.94 6.79 -9.60
C PRO A 203 -3.70 6.33 -8.85
N ARG A 204 -3.86 5.95 -7.58
CA ARG A 204 -2.76 5.56 -6.71
C ARG A 204 -2.83 4.09 -6.32
N HIS A 205 -3.82 3.71 -5.51
CA HIS A 205 -4.04 2.34 -5.06
C HIS A 205 -5.48 1.90 -5.37
N VAL A 206 -5.71 0.59 -5.46
CA VAL A 206 -7.02 -0.03 -5.66
C VAL A 206 -7.32 -1.08 -4.60
N ALA A 207 -8.62 -1.24 -4.33
CA ALA A 207 -9.20 -2.37 -3.61
C ALA A 207 -10.42 -2.87 -4.40
N ALA A 208 -10.87 -4.10 -4.15
CA ALA A 208 -12.03 -4.63 -4.86
C ALA A 208 -12.84 -5.61 -4.00
N ARG A 209 -14.13 -5.71 -4.29
CA ARG A 209 -15.03 -6.71 -3.70
C ARG A 209 -16.14 -7.07 -4.69
N GLY A 210 -16.53 -8.34 -4.72
CA GLY A 210 -17.61 -8.83 -5.58
C GLY A 210 -17.29 -8.63 -7.06
N ASN A 211 -17.95 -7.66 -7.70
CA ASN A 211 -17.64 -7.24 -9.07
C ASN A 211 -17.28 -5.75 -9.17
N THR A 212 -16.93 -5.14 -8.03
CA THR A 212 -16.73 -3.71 -7.86
C THR A 212 -15.26 -3.41 -7.56
N LEU A 213 -14.68 -2.49 -8.32
CA LEU A 213 -13.34 -1.95 -8.10
C LEU A 213 -13.44 -0.54 -7.53
N TYR A 214 -12.69 -0.30 -6.47
CA TYR A 214 -12.52 1.00 -5.82
C TYR A 214 -11.11 1.51 -6.13
N THR A 215 -11.01 2.71 -6.67
CA THR A 215 -9.73 3.33 -7.02
C THR A 215 -9.59 4.64 -6.27
N LEU A 216 -8.48 4.78 -5.54
CA LEU A 216 -8.15 6.00 -4.85
C LEU A 216 -7.42 6.95 -5.79
N LEU A 217 -7.99 8.14 -6.00
CA LEU A 217 -7.44 9.20 -6.81
C LEU A 217 -6.65 10.16 -5.90
N GLU A 218 -5.33 10.06 -5.94
CA GLU A 218 -4.43 10.78 -5.04
C GLU A 218 -4.58 12.30 -5.16
N LEU A 219 -4.58 12.82 -6.39
CA LEU A 219 -4.46 14.25 -6.65
C LEU A 219 -5.78 15.02 -6.48
N THR A 220 -6.91 14.31 -6.40
CA THR A 220 -8.24 14.90 -6.21
C THR A 220 -8.90 14.50 -4.90
N SER A 221 -8.25 13.64 -4.11
CA SER A 221 -8.78 13.09 -2.85
C SER A 221 -10.17 12.50 -3.03
N LYS A 222 -10.29 11.57 -3.99
CA LYS A 222 -11.55 10.90 -4.35
C LYS A 222 -11.44 9.39 -4.37
N LEU A 223 -12.53 8.72 -4.01
CA LEU A 223 -12.77 7.30 -4.17
C LEU A 223 -13.66 7.10 -5.41
N ALA A 224 -13.09 6.60 -6.49
CA ALA A 224 -13.81 6.28 -7.72
C ALA A 224 -14.26 4.81 -7.71
N VAL A 225 -15.50 4.55 -8.09
CA VAL A 225 -16.15 3.23 -8.00
C VAL A 225 -16.58 2.76 -9.38
N HIS A 226 -16.22 1.52 -9.73
CA HIS A 226 -16.52 0.92 -11.02
C HIS A 226 -17.07 -0.49 -10.88
N ILE A 227 -18.00 -0.88 -11.74
CA ILE A 227 -18.17 -2.31 -12.08
C ILE A 227 -16.95 -2.72 -12.90
N PHE A 228 -16.29 -3.81 -12.52
CA PHE A 228 -15.04 -4.26 -13.12
C PHE A 228 -15.16 -5.66 -13.73
N PRO A 229 -15.58 -5.78 -15.00
CA PRO A 229 -15.75 -7.08 -15.65
C PRO A 229 -14.42 -7.68 -16.13
N PRO A 230 -14.38 -9.00 -16.40
CA PRO A 230 -13.25 -9.64 -17.07
C PRO A 230 -12.93 -9.00 -18.43
N LEU A 231 -11.67 -9.07 -18.85
CA LEU A 231 -11.27 -8.69 -20.21
C LEU A 231 -12.03 -9.51 -21.27
N PRO A 232 -12.39 -8.91 -22.43
CA PRO A 232 -12.09 -7.54 -22.86
C PRO A 232 -13.19 -6.53 -22.52
N ALA A 233 -14.19 -6.88 -21.70
CA ALA A 233 -15.31 -5.97 -21.42
C ALA A 233 -14.81 -4.71 -20.70
N PRO A 234 -15.33 -3.51 -21.06
CA PRO A 234 -14.92 -2.27 -20.43
C PRO A 234 -15.51 -2.13 -19.02
N PRO A 235 -14.79 -1.48 -18.09
CA PRO A 235 -15.34 -1.10 -16.79
C PRO A 235 -16.48 -0.10 -16.93
N THR A 236 -17.43 -0.11 -16.00
CA THR A 236 -18.55 0.86 -15.96
C THR A 236 -18.43 1.74 -14.72
N PRO A 237 -18.26 3.06 -14.85
CA PRO A 237 -18.22 3.96 -13.70
C PRO A 237 -19.58 3.99 -13.00
N LEU A 238 -19.55 4.02 -11.66
CA LEU A 238 -20.75 4.08 -10.82
C LEU A 238 -20.84 5.43 -10.10
N THR A 239 -19.84 5.76 -9.30
CA THR A 239 -19.80 7.01 -8.53
C THR A 239 -18.35 7.43 -8.26
N SER A 240 -18.17 8.67 -7.86
CA SER A 240 -16.90 9.20 -7.36
C SER A 240 -17.19 10.13 -6.19
N LEU A 241 -16.56 9.86 -5.05
CA LEU A 241 -16.85 10.52 -3.78
C LEU A 241 -15.57 11.15 -3.23
N PHE A 242 -15.68 12.31 -2.60
CA PHE A 242 -14.54 12.86 -1.86
C PHE A 242 -14.23 12.00 -0.64
N THR A 243 -12.94 11.87 -0.33
CA THR A 243 -12.43 11.18 0.88
C THR A 243 -12.46 12.06 2.13
N LEU A 244 -13.13 13.21 2.06
CA LEU A 244 -13.28 14.20 3.13
C LEU A 244 -14.68 14.82 3.07
N SER A 245 -15.28 15.10 4.24
CA SER A 245 -16.58 15.79 4.28
C SER A 245 -16.46 17.31 4.10
N ALA A 246 -15.33 17.90 4.53
CA ALA A 246 -15.09 19.33 4.44
C ALA A 246 -14.70 19.74 3.01
N LEU A 247 -15.52 20.58 2.37
CA LEU A 247 -15.32 21.07 1.01
C LEU A 247 -15.23 22.61 0.97
N PRO A 248 -14.42 23.19 0.06
CA PRO A 248 -13.53 22.52 -0.88
C PRO A 248 -12.30 21.91 -0.19
N ILE A 249 -11.76 20.83 -0.76
CA ILE A 249 -10.51 20.22 -0.29
C ILE A 249 -9.35 21.15 -0.64
N PRO A 250 -8.44 21.48 0.30
CA PRO A 250 -7.23 22.23 0.01
C PRO A 250 -6.38 21.59 -1.11
N ASP A 251 -5.82 22.41 -2.00
CA ASP A 251 -5.11 21.96 -3.21
C ASP A 251 -3.90 21.04 -2.95
N ASN A 252 -3.33 21.06 -1.73
CA ASN A 252 -2.17 20.27 -1.34
C ASN A 252 -2.52 18.95 -0.61
N MET A 253 -3.80 18.71 -0.33
CA MET A 253 -4.25 17.48 0.30
C MET A 253 -4.33 16.34 -0.71
N LEU A 254 -3.87 15.16 -0.28
CA LEU A 254 -3.73 14.00 -1.16
C LEU A 254 -4.29 12.75 -0.51
N ALA A 255 -5.02 11.93 -1.24
CA ALA A 255 -5.32 10.58 -0.78
C ALA A 255 -4.07 9.67 -0.90
N ALA A 256 -3.99 8.62 -0.07
CA ALA A 256 -2.86 7.71 -0.03
C ALA A 256 -3.24 6.23 -0.01
N GLU A 257 -3.65 5.68 1.12
CA GLU A 257 -3.85 4.25 1.28
C GLU A 257 -5.33 3.88 1.14
N ILE A 258 -5.63 2.67 0.66
CA ILE A 258 -6.98 2.10 0.62
C ILE A 258 -6.96 0.67 1.16
N LEU A 259 -7.73 0.42 2.21
CA LEU A 259 -7.88 -0.91 2.81
C LEU A 259 -9.36 -1.31 2.82
N LEU A 260 -9.61 -2.58 2.51
CA LEU A 260 -10.93 -3.19 2.49
C LEU A 260 -10.84 -4.55 3.19
N PRO A 261 -10.84 -4.59 4.54
CA PRO A 261 -10.76 -5.84 5.28
C PRO A 261 -12.01 -6.70 5.02
N GLU A 262 -11.83 -8.01 5.00
CA GLU A 262 -12.95 -8.95 4.85
C GLU A 262 -13.85 -8.90 6.09
N PRO A 263 -15.19 -9.00 5.94
CA PRO A 263 -16.08 -9.08 7.07
C PRO A 263 -15.83 -10.37 7.85
N ASN A 264 -15.97 -10.29 9.17
CA ASN A 264 -15.70 -11.39 10.09
C ASN A 264 -16.67 -11.35 11.29
N ALA A 265 -16.46 -12.18 12.31
CA ALA A 265 -17.41 -12.28 13.42
C ALA A 265 -17.47 -11.00 14.27
N SER A 266 -16.33 -10.34 14.49
CA SER A 266 -16.27 -9.05 15.20
C SER A 266 -16.73 -7.87 14.35
N PHE A 267 -16.53 -7.95 13.03
CA PHE A 267 -16.81 -6.88 12.08
C PHE A 267 -17.61 -7.40 10.88
N PRO A 268 -18.93 -7.65 11.04
CA PRO A 268 -19.76 -8.24 9.99
C PRO A 268 -20.11 -7.26 8.87
N GLU A 269 -20.11 -5.96 9.15
CA GLU A 269 -20.29 -4.91 8.14
C GLU A 269 -18.98 -4.64 7.40
N THR A 270 -19.07 -4.36 6.10
CA THR A 270 -17.90 -4.09 5.26
C THR A 270 -17.65 -2.58 5.16
N PHE A 271 -16.40 -2.19 5.41
CA PHE A 271 -15.95 -0.80 5.32
C PHE A 271 -14.71 -0.67 4.43
N ILE A 272 -14.60 0.45 3.72
CA ILE A 272 -13.37 0.90 3.07
C ILE A 272 -12.74 1.96 3.97
N TYR A 273 -11.45 1.82 4.24
CA TYR A 273 -10.66 2.81 4.98
C TYR A 273 -9.68 3.47 3.99
N THR A 274 -9.71 4.79 3.90
CA THR A 274 -8.76 5.54 3.07
C THR A 274 -7.99 6.56 3.88
N SER A 275 -6.68 6.66 3.70
CA SER A 275 -5.90 7.73 4.33
C SER A 275 -5.81 8.98 3.46
N ASN A 276 -5.82 10.15 4.11
CA ASN A 276 -5.53 11.43 3.48
C ASN A 276 -4.25 12.02 4.08
N ARG A 277 -3.55 12.84 3.31
CA ARG A 277 -2.25 13.44 3.65
C ARG A 277 -2.27 14.95 3.51
N ASN A 278 -1.40 15.59 4.27
CA ASN A 278 -1.15 17.03 4.24
C ASN A 278 -2.38 17.87 4.64
N ASP A 279 -3.22 17.33 5.51
CA ASP A 279 -4.34 18.07 6.07
C ASP A 279 -3.79 19.22 6.95
N PRO A 280 -4.17 20.49 6.71
CA PRO A 280 -3.72 21.61 7.53
C PRO A 280 -4.34 21.63 8.95
N HIS A 281 -5.28 20.72 9.26
CA HIS A 281 -5.93 20.65 10.56
C HIS A 281 -4.93 20.34 11.69
N SER A 282 -5.10 21.00 12.84
CA SER A 282 -4.19 20.86 14.00
C SER A 282 -4.17 19.48 14.63
N GLU A 283 -5.20 18.66 14.38
CA GLU A 283 -5.32 17.27 14.85
C GLU A 283 -4.74 16.26 13.85
N GLY A 284 -4.04 16.73 12.82
CA GLY A 284 -3.36 15.90 11.83
C GLY A 284 -4.30 15.31 10.77
N ASP A 285 -3.71 14.42 9.98
CA ASP A 285 -4.32 13.76 8.84
C ASP A 285 -5.46 12.82 9.23
N THR A 286 -6.36 12.53 8.27
CA THR A 286 -7.54 11.70 8.48
C THR A 286 -7.41 10.29 7.91
N ILE A 287 -8.13 9.37 8.54
CA ILE A 287 -8.61 8.13 7.92
C ILE A 287 -10.12 8.28 7.70
N ALA A 288 -10.54 8.29 6.44
CA ALA A 288 -11.94 8.30 6.06
C ALA A 288 -12.48 6.87 5.97
N ILE A 289 -13.68 6.64 6.48
CA ILE A 289 -14.30 5.32 6.58
C ILE A 289 -15.61 5.35 5.80
N PHE A 290 -15.70 4.50 4.77
CA PHE A 290 -16.89 4.36 3.95
C PHE A 290 -17.62 3.05 4.27
N SER A 291 -18.92 3.11 4.49
CA SER A 291 -19.78 1.93 4.63
C SER A 291 -20.24 1.41 3.27
N LEU A 292 -20.30 0.09 3.12
CA LEU A 292 -20.90 -0.58 1.96
C LEU A 292 -22.29 -1.17 2.27
N THR A 293 -22.96 -0.75 3.36
CA THR A 293 -24.29 -1.25 3.74
C THR A 293 -25.35 -1.02 2.65
N ALA A 294 -25.28 0.10 1.91
CA ALA A 294 -26.18 0.40 0.80
C ALA A 294 -25.88 -0.43 -0.47
N GLY A 295 -24.76 -1.16 -0.49
CA GLY A 295 -24.29 -1.99 -1.59
C GLY A 295 -22.87 -1.62 -2.04
N GLU A 296 -22.17 -2.56 -2.65
CA GLU A 296 -20.78 -2.39 -3.11
C GLU A 296 -20.61 -1.18 -4.06
N GLY A 297 -21.60 -0.91 -4.90
CA GLY A 297 -21.57 0.23 -5.82
C GLY A 297 -21.90 1.60 -5.19
N GLN A 298 -22.24 1.64 -3.90
CA GLN A 298 -22.76 2.82 -3.21
C GLN A 298 -22.05 3.03 -1.86
N PRO A 299 -20.72 3.26 -1.85
CA PRO A 299 -20.03 3.62 -0.62
C PRO A 299 -20.59 4.92 -0.03
N GLU A 300 -20.75 4.96 1.29
CA GLU A 300 -21.18 6.15 2.02
C GLU A 300 -20.11 6.53 3.04
N LEU A 301 -19.60 7.77 2.99
CA LEU A 301 -18.67 8.27 4.01
C LEU A 301 -19.40 8.35 5.36
N VAL A 302 -19.03 7.49 6.30
CA VAL A 302 -19.70 7.37 7.61
C VAL A 302 -18.87 7.94 8.76
N ASN A 303 -17.55 8.08 8.59
CA ASN A 303 -16.68 8.65 9.60
C ASN A 303 -15.37 9.18 9.03
N GLU A 304 -14.73 10.10 9.75
CA GLU A 304 -13.39 10.62 9.50
C GLU A 304 -12.64 10.68 10.82
N VAL A 305 -11.64 9.82 11.01
CA VAL A 305 -10.87 9.74 12.25
C VAL A 305 -9.61 10.58 12.11
N ARG A 306 -9.43 11.54 13.01
CA ARG A 306 -8.18 12.31 13.14
C ARG A 306 -7.10 11.44 13.77
N THR A 307 -5.99 11.31 13.07
CA THR A 307 -4.91 10.39 13.48
C THR A 307 -3.92 11.03 14.45
N GLY A 308 -3.83 12.36 14.49
CA GLY A 308 -2.72 13.06 15.14
C GLY A 308 -1.35 12.76 14.52
N LEU A 309 -1.32 12.25 13.29
CA LEU A 309 -0.13 11.98 12.49
C LEU A 309 -0.05 12.97 11.32
N ILE A 310 1.13 13.15 10.75
CA ILE A 310 1.38 14.05 9.62
C ILE A 310 1.95 13.24 8.45
N HIS A 311 1.34 13.40 7.28
CA HIS A 311 1.62 12.67 6.05
C HIS A 311 1.36 11.15 6.19
N VAL A 312 0.10 10.77 6.45
CA VAL A 312 -0.34 9.36 6.58
C VAL A 312 -0.31 8.62 5.23
N ARG A 313 0.88 8.14 4.87
CA ARG A 313 1.17 7.50 3.57
C ARG A 313 0.76 6.03 3.51
N GLY A 314 0.90 5.30 4.62
CA GLY A 314 0.66 3.87 4.68
C GLY A 314 0.00 3.47 5.99
N MET A 315 -0.79 2.41 5.92
CA MET A 315 -1.46 1.78 7.06
C MET A 315 -1.74 0.32 6.72
N ALA A 316 -1.86 -0.55 7.74
CA ALA A 316 -2.17 -1.97 7.52
C ALA A 316 -2.99 -2.56 8.68
N PHE A 317 -4.00 -3.35 8.33
CA PHE A 317 -4.75 -4.14 9.32
C PHE A 317 -3.96 -5.37 9.77
N GLY A 318 -4.16 -5.77 11.02
CA GLY A 318 -3.63 -7.01 11.57
C GLY A 318 -4.16 -7.36 12.95
N GLY A 319 -3.55 -8.38 13.55
CA GLY A 319 -4.10 -9.11 14.69
C GLY A 319 -5.29 -10.00 14.30
N ASP A 320 -5.83 -10.73 15.27
CA ASP A 320 -6.99 -11.59 15.05
C ASP A 320 -8.16 -10.77 14.49
N GLU A 321 -8.78 -11.27 13.41
CA GLU A 321 -9.93 -10.65 12.75
C GLU A 321 -9.72 -9.20 12.27
N ASP A 322 -8.49 -8.82 11.91
CA ASP A 322 -8.13 -7.47 11.47
C ASP A 322 -8.56 -6.39 12.46
N LYS A 323 -8.46 -6.70 13.75
CA LYS A 323 -8.94 -5.84 14.83
C LYS A 323 -8.12 -4.56 14.99
N TYR A 324 -6.84 -4.60 14.65
CA TYR A 324 -5.92 -3.47 14.84
C TYR A 324 -5.46 -2.89 13.50
N LEU A 325 -5.29 -1.57 13.48
CA LEU A 325 -4.76 -0.83 12.34
C LEU A 325 -3.50 -0.09 12.77
N VAL A 326 -2.35 -0.44 12.18
CA VAL A 326 -1.12 0.33 12.36
C VAL A 326 -1.04 1.42 11.30
N VAL A 327 -0.62 2.62 11.71
CA VAL A 327 -0.61 3.84 10.89
C VAL A 327 0.68 4.62 11.14
N GLY A 328 1.29 5.14 10.08
CA GLY A 328 2.53 5.92 10.14
C GLY A 328 2.38 7.34 9.63
N GLY A 329 2.94 8.31 10.36
CA GLY A 329 3.09 9.68 9.89
C GLY A 329 4.50 9.93 9.36
N VAL A 330 4.65 9.98 8.04
CA VAL A 330 5.96 10.15 7.38
C VAL A 330 6.66 11.43 7.80
N GLU A 331 5.90 12.52 7.97
CA GLU A 331 6.43 13.86 8.25
C GLU A 331 6.13 14.28 9.71
N GLY A 332 5.51 13.40 10.52
CA GLY A 332 5.42 13.62 11.95
C GLY A 332 4.45 12.71 12.72
N GLY A 333 4.68 12.60 14.02
CA GLY A 333 3.83 11.87 14.98
C GLY A 333 4.17 10.38 15.15
N GLY A 334 5.09 9.84 14.33
CA GLY A 334 5.63 8.48 14.47
C GLY A 334 4.69 7.39 13.98
N VAL A 335 4.58 6.31 14.76
CA VAL A 335 3.71 5.14 14.48
C VAL A 335 2.66 5.02 15.56
N LYS A 336 1.41 4.78 15.17
CA LYS A 336 0.28 4.54 16.08
C LYS A 336 -0.43 3.24 15.72
N VAL A 337 -1.00 2.60 16.73
CA VAL A 337 -1.92 1.47 16.57
C VAL A 337 -3.30 1.89 17.06
N PHE A 338 -4.29 1.67 16.21
CA PHE A 338 -5.70 1.90 16.49
C PHE A 338 -6.45 0.58 16.60
N GLU A 339 -7.42 0.50 17.53
CA GLU A 339 -8.40 -0.57 17.59
C GLU A 339 -9.65 -0.18 16.80
N ARG A 340 -10.18 -1.11 16.00
CA ARG A 340 -11.50 -0.95 15.37
C ARG A 340 -12.58 -1.03 16.45
N ILE A 341 -13.38 0.03 16.55
CA ILE A 341 -14.50 0.14 17.49
C ILE A 341 -15.82 0.36 16.73
N ASP A 342 -16.95 0.33 17.43
CA ASP A 342 -18.29 0.58 16.86
C ASP A 342 -18.60 -0.30 15.64
N GLY A 343 -18.27 -1.59 15.73
CA GLY A 343 -18.45 -2.54 14.64
C GLY A 343 -17.58 -2.26 13.41
N GLY A 344 -16.52 -1.46 13.55
CA GLY A 344 -15.60 -1.06 12.48
C GLY A 344 -15.81 0.37 11.99
N LYS A 345 -16.87 1.06 12.41
CA LYS A 345 -17.17 2.45 12.02
C LYS A 345 -16.24 3.46 12.67
N GLY A 346 -15.52 3.09 13.73
CA GLY A 346 -14.60 3.96 14.43
C GLY A 346 -13.23 3.33 14.63
N LEU A 347 -12.27 4.19 14.99
CA LEU A 347 -10.90 3.81 15.35
C LEU A 347 -10.53 4.52 16.65
N GLN A 348 -9.94 3.79 17.60
CA GLN A 348 -9.44 4.33 18.86
C GLN A 348 -7.92 4.12 18.95
N GLU A 349 -7.14 5.18 19.17
CA GLU A 349 -5.70 5.06 19.44
C GLU A 349 -5.49 4.28 20.75
N ILE A 350 -4.71 3.21 20.70
CA ILE A 350 -4.43 2.36 21.86
C ILE A 350 -2.93 2.22 22.19
N ALA A 351 -2.05 2.47 21.22
CA ALA A 351 -0.60 2.48 21.43
C ALA A 351 0.11 3.39 20.41
N LYS A 352 1.31 3.86 20.77
CA LYS A 352 2.12 4.73 19.90
C LYS A 352 3.62 4.64 20.18
N LEU A 353 4.40 4.99 19.16
CA LEU A 353 5.83 5.29 19.23
C LEU A 353 6.11 6.61 18.53
N GLY A 354 6.90 7.47 19.15
CA GLY A 354 7.26 8.78 18.61
C GLY A 354 8.15 8.71 17.37
N GLU A 355 8.19 9.80 16.61
CA GLU A 355 9.04 9.98 15.42
C GLU A 355 10.54 9.94 15.72
N ASP A 356 10.93 10.19 16.98
CA ASP A 356 12.28 10.03 17.50
C ASP A 356 12.71 8.55 17.60
N VAL A 357 11.73 7.63 17.67
CA VAL A 357 11.95 6.19 17.74
C VAL A 357 11.85 5.53 16.36
N VAL A 358 10.77 5.81 15.63
CA VAL A 358 10.52 5.32 14.26
C VAL A 358 10.42 6.50 13.33
N GLY A 359 11.49 6.73 12.56
CA GLY A 359 11.57 7.83 11.62
C GLY A 359 10.80 7.52 10.33
N ARG A 360 10.00 8.50 9.88
CA ARG A 360 9.39 8.54 8.55
C ARG A 360 8.78 7.21 8.04
N PRO A 361 7.87 6.56 8.79
CA PRO A 361 7.27 5.28 8.42
C PRO A 361 6.36 5.39 7.17
N THR A 362 6.52 4.49 6.20
CA THR A 362 5.83 4.55 4.90
C THR A 362 4.96 3.35 4.57
N GLY A 363 5.17 2.19 5.20
CA GLY A 363 4.45 0.95 4.94
C GLY A 363 4.63 -0.07 6.06
N PHE A 364 3.73 -1.06 6.14
CA PHE A 364 3.62 -1.95 7.29
C PHE A 364 3.34 -3.38 6.86
N LEU A 365 3.90 -4.34 7.60
CA LEU A 365 3.64 -5.77 7.44
C LEU A 365 3.51 -6.41 8.82
N TRP A 366 2.35 -7.00 9.10
CA TRP A 366 2.13 -7.80 10.31
C TRP A 366 2.72 -9.20 10.14
N HIS A 367 3.35 -9.72 11.19
CA HIS A 367 4.00 -11.03 11.23
C HIS A 367 3.58 -11.84 12.45
#